data_AF-A0A2S7TKC6-F1
#
_entry.id   AF-A0A2S7TKC6-F1
#
_cell.length_a   1.000
_cell.length_b   1.000
_cell.length_c   1.000
_cell.angle_alpha   90.00
_cell.angle_beta   90.00
_cell.angle_gamma   90.00
#
_symmetry.space_group_name_H-M   'P 1'
#
loop_
_entity.id
_entity.type
_entity.pdbx_description
1 polymer ?
#
loop_
_entity_poly.entity_id
_entity_poly.type
_entity_poly.pdbx_seq_one_letter_code
_entity_poly.pdbx_strand_id
1 'polypeptide(L)'
;MVGSKITESLNLLNLGRHEEVVVNLQKPIELAAKSGWLIELNQMYSWLAVSHATLGNNREGAINGSRAFTIYKHIVKQERELQMEALEANYEKEKQKRIATEALVRAEEKVKQRNIVLVFLFFLSVSVLIITLAYRKIAKQNKELYQALEEKERLAKEKQGVKKTNLTVLKSLLF
;
A
#
# COMPACT_ATOMS: atom_id res chain seq x y z
N MET A 1 -3.30 -28.84 -42.40
CA MET A 1 -2.71 -30.06 -43.00
C MET A 1 -1.55 -30.64 -42.16
N VAL A 2 -0.67 -29.82 -41.56
CA VAL A 2 0.47 -30.32 -40.74
C VAL A 2 0.05 -31.02 -39.45
N GLY A 3 -0.92 -30.48 -38.71
CA GLY A 3 -1.40 -31.12 -37.47
C GLY A 3 -1.90 -32.56 -37.68
N SER A 4 -2.64 -32.81 -38.77
CA SER A 4 -3.09 -34.16 -39.14
C SER A 4 -1.93 -35.13 -39.39
N LYS A 5 -0.85 -34.64 -40.01
CA LYS A 5 0.36 -35.44 -40.28
C LYS A 5 1.17 -35.72 -39.02
N ILE A 6 1.20 -34.80 -38.07
CA ILE A 6 1.82 -35.00 -36.76
C ILE A 6 1.07 -36.07 -35.97
N THR A 7 -0.26 -35.98 -35.89
CA THR A 7 -1.09 -36.99 -35.21
C THR A 7 -0.98 -38.36 -35.88
N GLU A 8 -0.96 -38.41 -37.22
CA GLU A 8 -0.76 -39.66 -37.96
C GLU A 8 0.62 -40.28 -37.66
N SER A 9 1.69 -39.49 -37.65
CA SER A 9 3.04 -39.97 -37.31
C SER A 9 3.15 -40.47 -35.87
N LEU A 10 2.46 -39.83 -34.92
CA LEU A 10 2.39 -40.34 -33.54
C LEU A 10 1.68 -41.70 -33.49
N ASN A 11 0.57 -41.85 -34.21
CA ASN A 11 -0.14 -43.13 -34.28
C ASN A 11 0.73 -44.22 -34.92
N LEU A 12 1.43 -43.91 -36.02
CA LEU A 12 2.38 -44.82 -36.66
C LEU A 12 3.52 -45.23 -35.71
N LEU A 13 4.04 -44.28 -34.92
CA LEU A 13 5.06 -44.55 -33.91
C LEU A 13 4.54 -45.52 -32.84
N ASN A 14 3.34 -45.29 -32.33
CA ASN A 14 2.71 -46.16 -31.31
C ASN A 14 2.40 -47.57 -31.86
N LEU A 15 2.18 -47.69 -33.17
CA LEU A 15 2.00 -48.98 -33.86
C LEU A 15 3.34 -49.66 -34.23
N GLY A 16 4.49 -49.06 -33.89
CA GLY A 16 5.81 -49.58 -34.24
C GLY A 16 6.18 -49.47 -35.72
N ARG A 17 5.42 -48.70 -36.51
CA ARG A 17 5.62 -48.50 -37.96
C ARG A 17 6.69 -47.44 -38.21
N HIS A 18 7.91 -47.69 -37.73
CA HIS A 18 9.01 -46.72 -37.69
C HIS A 18 9.47 -46.22 -39.06
N GLU A 19 9.44 -47.06 -40.10
CA GLU A 19 9.81 -46.65 -41.47
C GLU A 19 8.85 -45.58 -42.00
N GLU A 20 7.56 -45.74 -41.73
CA GLU A 20 6.53 -44.80 -42.17
C GLU A 20 6.59 -43.49 -41.40
N VAL A 21 6.97 -43.53 -40.12
CA VAL A 21 7.25 -42.31 -39.35
C VAL A 21 8.35 -41.49 -40.03
N VAL A 22 9.44 -42.14 -40.45
CA VAL A 22 10.56 -41.45 -41.12
C VAL A 22 10.10 -40.77 -42.41
N VAL A 23 9.30 -41.45 -43.23
CA VAL A 23 8.79 -40.89 -44.49
C VAL A 23 7.76 -39.77 -44.23
N ASN A 24 6.81 -40.00 -43.32
CA ASN A 24 5.68 -39.09 -43.10
C ASN A 24 6.09 -37.76 -42.45
N LEU A 25 7.25 -37.71 -41.77
CA LEU A 25 7.75 -36.52 -41.08
C LEU A 25 8.63 -35.59 -41.91
N GLN A 26 9.12 -36.00 -43.10
CA GLN A 26 10.03 -35.16 -43.90
C GLN A 26 9.45 -33.78 -44.24
N LYS A 27 8.28 -33.76 -44.89
CA LYS A 27 7.62 -32.51 -45.31
C LYS A 27 7.06 -31.68 -44.14
N PRO A 28 6.44 -32.27 -43.10
CA PRO A 28 6.05 -31.53 -41.89
C PRO A 28 7.20 -30.81 -41.20
N ILE A 29 8.39 -31.43 -41.12
CA ILE A 29 9.58 -30.80 -40.51
C ILE A 29 10.02 -29.57 -41.29
N GLU A 30 10.10 -29.65 -42.63
CA GLU A 30 10.45 -28.49 -43.46
C GLU A 30 9.49 -27.32 -43.26
N LEU A 31 8.19 -27.63 -43.19
CA LEU A 31 7.17 -26.61 -42.99
C LEU A 31 7.22 -26.01 -41.58
N ALA A 32 7.38 -26.85 -40.54
CA ALA A 32 7.53 -26.37 -39.17
C ALA A 32 8.80 -25.52 -38.99
N ALA A 33 9.91 -25.89 -39.63
CA ALA A 33 11.14 -25.10 -39.61
C ALA A 33 10.96 -23.72 -40.27
N LYS A 34 10.27 -23.65 -41.41
CA LYS A 34 9.95 -22.37 -42.09
C LYS A 34 9.00 -21.49 -41.29
N SER A 35 8.04 -22.11 -40.60
CA SER A 35 7.02 -21.40 -39.83
C SER A 35 7.42 -21.08 -38.38
N GLY A 36 8.60 -21.54 -37.93
CA GLY A 36 9.06 -21.32 -36.55
C GLY A 36 8.29 -22.12 -35.49
N TRP A 37 7.65 -23.24 -35.85
CA TRP A 37 6.88 -24.08 -34.94
C TRP A 37 7.79 -24.98 -34.11
N LEU A 38 8.48 -24.37 -33.14
CA LEU A 38 9.57 -25.03 -32.40
C LEU A 38 9.11 -26.23 -31.58
N ILE A 39 7.90 -26.19 -31.00
CA ILE A 39 7.36 -27.29 -30.18
C ILE A 39 7.14 -28.52 -31.06
N GLU A 40 6.45 -28.35 -32.18
CA GLU A 40 6.18 -29.41 -33.15
C GLU A 40 7.49 -29.91 -33.77
N LEU A 41 8.42 -29.01 -34.07
CA LEU A 41 9.73 -29.36 -34.60
C LEU A 41 10.54 -30.22 -33.61
N ASN A 42 10.52 -29.89 -32.32
CA ASN A 42 11.13 -30.70 -31.26
C ASN A 42 10.51 -32.10 -31.19
N GLN A 43 9.18 -32.21 -31.22
CA GLN A 43 8.46 -33.48 -31.18
C GLN A 43 8.82 -34.36 -32.39
N MET A 44 8.77 -33.79 -33.60
CA MET A 44 9.06 -34.55 -34.82
C MET A 44 10.51 -35.04 -34.87
N TYR A 45 11.48 -34.23 -34.46
CA TYR A 45 12.87 -34.70 -34.34
C TYR A 45 13.04 -35.77 -33.26
N SER A 46 12.28 -35.72 -32.16
CA SER A 46 12.28 -36.76 -31.13
C SER A 46 11.75 -38.08 -31.68
N TRP A 47 10.69 -38.05 -32.48
CA TRP A 47 10.12 -39.26 -33.11
C TRP A 47 11.02 -39.84 -34.19
N LEU A 48 11.70 -38.99 -34.98
CA LEU A 48 12.74 -39.43 -35.90
C LEU A 48 13.92 -40.06 -35.14
N ALA A 49 14.34 -39.49 -34.02
CA ALA A 49 15.42 -40.04 -33.20
C ALA A 49 15.11 -41.48 -32.76
N VAL A 50 13.92 -41.69 -32.19
CA VAL A 50 13.44 -43.00 -31.76
C VAL A 50 13.32 -43.96 -32.96
N SER A 51 12.68 -43.53 -34.05
CA SER A 51 12.42 -44.40 -35.20
C SER A 51 13.72 -44.84 -35.89
N HIS A 52 14.68 -43.93 -36.06
CA HIS A 52 15.99 -44.29 -36.61
C HIS A 52 16.77 -45.23 -35.70
N ALA A 53 16.76 -45.01 -34.38
CA ALA A 53 17.41 -45.91 -33.43
C ALA A 53 16.79 -47.32 -33.46
N THR A 54 15.46 -47.43 -33.49
CA THR A 54 14.77 -48.74 -33.56
C THR A 54 15.08 -49.48 -34.85
N LEU A 55 15.23 -48.77 -35.96
CA LEU A 55 15.60 -49.35 -37.26
C LEU A 55 17.11 -49.69 -37.38
N GLY A 56 17.91 -49.51 -36.32
CA GLY A 56 19.35 -49.75 -36.30
C GLY A 56 20.20 -48.60 -36.88
N ASN A 57 19.56 -47.52 -37.34
CA ASN A 57 20.20 -46.32 -37.87
C ASN A 57 20.61 -45.37 -36.73
N ASN A 58 21.50 -45.84 -35.85
CA ASN A 58 21.85 -45.17 -34.59
C ASN A 58 22.45 -43.77 -34.79
N ARG A 59 23.21 -43.56 -35.87
CA ARG A 59 23.82 -42.27 -36.18
C ARG A 59 22.76 -41.20 -36.48
N GLU A 60 21.81 -41.51 -37.35
CA GLU A 60 20.69 -40.66 -37.69
C GLU A 60 19.80 -40.43 -36.47
N GLY A 61 19.61 -41.47 -35.65
CA GLY A 61 18.93 -41.37 -34.36
C GLY A 61 19.55 -40.31 -33.45
N ALA A 62 20.88 -40.39 -33.25
CA ALA A 62 21.63 -39.44 -32.42
C ALA A 62 21.59 -38.00 -32.98
N ILE A 63 21.71 -37.84 -34.31
CA ILE A 63 21.62 -36.52 -34.97
C ILE A 63 20.25 -35.89 -34.70
N ASN A 64 19.17 -36.63 -34.92
CA ASN A 64 17.82 -36.13 -34.69
C ASN A 64 17.56 -35.85 -33.20
N GLY A 65 18.09 -36.70 -32.29
CA GLY A 65 18.00 -36.46 -30.84
C GLY A 65 18.71 -35.17 -30.42
N SER A 66 19.90 -34.91 -30.98
CA SER A 66 20.65 -33.67 -30.74
C SER A 66 19.90 -32.43 -31.23
N ARG A 67 19.25 -32.53 -32.40
CA ARG A 67 18.39 -31.46 -32.94
C ARG A 67 17.21 -31.19 -32.02
N ALA A 68 16.49 -32.23 -31.60
CA ALA A 68 15.39 -32.10 -30.65
C ALA A 68 15.85 -31.42 -29.36
N PHE A 69 16.95 -31.86 -28.77
CA PHE A 69 17.50 -31.27 -27.55
C PHE A 69 17.88 -29.80 -27.70
N THR A 70 18.48 -29.43 -28.84
CA THR A 70 18.83 -28.04 -29.14
C THR A 70 17.60 -27.14 -29.19
N ILE A 71 16.53 -27.61 -29.85
CA ILE A 71 15.26 -26.88 -29.93
C ILE A 71 14.61 -26.79 -28.55
N TYR A 72 14.61 -27.87 -27.77
CA TYR A 72 14.09 -27.87 -26.40
C TYR A 72 14.78 -26.83 -25.52
N LYS A 73 16.11 -26.74 -25.58
CA LYS A 73 16.86 -25.70 -24.85
C LYS A 73 16.45 -24.30 -25.25
N HIS A 74 16.14 -24.08 -26.52
CA HIS A 74 15.67 -22.78 -27.00
C HIS A 74 14.28 -22.45 -26.46
N ILE A 75 13.34 -23.39 -26.51
CA ILE A 75 11.98 -23.24 -25.97
C ILE A 75 12.04 -22.90 -24.47
N VAL A 76 12.77 -23.69 -23.68
CA VAL A 76 12.90 -23.47 -22.24
C VAL A 76 13.54 -22.12 -21.92
N LYS A 77 14.51 -21.68 -22.73
CA LYS A 77 15.13 -20.37 -22.56
C LYS A 77 14.11 -19.25 -22.80
N GLN A 78 13.33 -19.33 -23.87
CA GLN A 78 12.28 -18.35 -24.17
C GLN A 78 11.20 -18.31 -23.08
N GLU A 79 10.76 -19.46 -22.60
CA GLU A 79 9.78 -19.53 -21.50
C GLU A 79 10.31 -18.90 -20.22
N ARG A 80 11.59 -19.15 -19.88
CA ARG A 80 12.23 -18.53 -18.72
C ARG A 80 12.33 -17.01 -18.87
N GLU A 81 12.71 -16.51 -20.05
CA GLU A 81 12.78 -15.08 -20.31
C GLU A 81 11.41 -14.42 -20.12
N LEU A 82 10.34 -15.00 -20.68
CA LEU A 82 8.97 -14.52 -20.49
C LEU A 82 8.51 -14.54 -19.03
N GLN A 83 8.85 -15.59 -18.28
CA GLN A 83 8.53 -15.68 -16.86
C GLN A 83 9.27 -14.63 -16.04
N MET A 84 10.53 -14.35 -16.37
CA MET A 84 11.31 -13.31 -15.70
C MET A 84 10.76 -11.91 -16.00
N GLU A 85 10.42 -11.62 -17.26
CA GLU A 85 9.79 -10.35 -17.63
C GLU A 85 8.45 -10.14 -16.90
N ALA A 86 7.60 -11.19 -16.84
CA ALA A 86 6.34 -11.14 -16.11
C ALA A 86 6.55 -10.93 -14.60
N LEU A 87 7.59 -11.55 -14.02
CA LEU A 87 7.94 -11.39 -12.62
C LEU A 87 8.43 -9.97 -12.32
N GLU A 88 9.29 -9.40 -13.16
CA GLU A 88 9.78 -8.02 -13.05
C GLU A 88 8.65 -7.00 -13.18
N ALA A 89 7.74 -7.19 -14.15
CA ALA A 89 6.57 -6.33 -14.31
C ALA A 89 5.65 -6.37 -13.08
N ASN A 90 5.44 -7.56 -12.51
CA ASN A 90 4.67 -7.70 -11.27
C ASN A 90 5.37 -7.05 -10.07
N TYR A 91 6.68 -7.21 -9.95
CA TYR A 91 7.47 -6.60 -8.89
C TYR A 91 7.40 -5.06 -8.94
N GLU A 92 7.61 -4.45 -10.10
CA GLU A 92 7.52 -2.99 -10.25
C GLU A 92 6.10 -2.47 -9.99
N LYS A 93 5.07 -3.21 -10.43
CA LYS A 93 3.67 -2.89 -10.11
C LYS A 93 3.40 -2.93 -8.60
N GLU A 94 3.89 -3.94 -7.90
CA GLU A 94 3.74 -4.04 -6.44
C GLU A 94 4.51 -2.95 -5.71
N LYS A 95 5.72 -2.63 -6.15
CA LYS A 95 6.53 -1.55 -5.61
C LYS A 95 5.83 -0.20 -5.76
N GLN A 96 5.26 0.09 -6.91
CA GLN A 96 4.46 1.31 -7.11
C GLN A 96 3.23 1.34 -6.20
N LYS A 97 2.52 0.22 -6.03
CA LYS A 97 1.41 0.13 -5.08
C LYS A 97 1.86 0.41 -3.65
N ARG A 98 2.99 -0.14 -3.20
CA ARG A 98 3.53 0.11 -1.86
C ARG A 98 3.84 1.59 -1.66
N ILE A 99 4.51 2.23 -2.62
CA ILE A 99 4.81 3.67 -2.58
C ILE A 99 3.51 4.49 -2.52
N ALA A 100 2.50 4.15 -3.32
CA ALA A 100 1.21 4.83 -3.30
C ALA A 100 0.50 4.66 -1.95
N THR A 101 0.47 3.45 -1.40
CA THR A 101 -0.11 3.17 -0.08
C THR A 101 0.63 3.92 1.02
N GLU A 102 1.97 3.91 1.02
CA GLU A 102 2.77 4.66 1.99
C GLU A 102 2.53 6.17 1.89
N ALA A 103 2.39 6.72 0.67
CA ALA A 103 2.05 8.12 0.47
C ALA A 103 0.66 8.47 1.03
N LEU A 104 -0.33 7.58 0.85
CA LEU A 104 -1.67 7.74 1.42
C LEU A 104 -1.64 7.70 2.95
N VAL A 105 -0.94 6.73 3.55
CA VAL A 105 -0.80 6.64 5.02
C VAL A 105 -0.12 7.89 5.58
N ARG A 106 0.98 8.36 4.96
CA ARG A 106 1.65 9.61 5.36
C ARG A 106 0.74 10.83 5.23
N ALA A 107 -0.12 10.89 4.20
CA ALA A 107 -1.07 11.97 4.04
C ALA A 107 -2.14 11.94 5.14
N GLU A 108 -2.68 10.76 5.45
CA GLU A 108 -3.62 10.58 6.56
C GLU A 108 -3.01 10.95 7.91
N GLU A 109 -1.77 10.55 8.18
CA GLU A 109 -1.04 10.92 9.40
C GLU A 109 -0.88 12.43 9.53
N LYS A 110 -0.51 13.12 8.44
CA LYS A 110 -0.42 14.59 8.43
C LYS A 110 -1.76 15.26 8.72
N VAL A 111 -2.86 14.73 8.16
CA VAL A 111 -4.22 15.24 8.46
C VAL A 111 -4.57 15.01 9.93
N LYS A 112 -4.29 13.82 10.47
CA LYS A 112 -4.52 13.52 11.90
C LYS A 112 -3.71 14.46 12.80
N GLN A 113 -2.42 14.65 12.52
CA GLN A 113 -1.57 15.60 13.26
C GLN A 113 -2.12 17.02 13.19
N ARG A 114 -2.52 17.51 12.01
CA ARG A 114 -3.13 18.83 11.86
C ARG A 114 -4.40 18.97 12.69
N ASN A 115 -5.27 17.97 12.68
CA ASN A 115 -6.52 17.98 13.45
C ASN A 115 -6.26 18.01 14.96
N ILE A 116 -5.27 17.24 15.46
CA ILE A 116 -4.87 17.27 16.87
C ILE A 116 -4.41 18.67 17.27
N VAL A 117 -3.55 19.30 16.46
CA VAL A 117 -3.06 20.67 16.73
C VAL A 117 -4.22 21.67 16.75
N LEU A 118 -5.15 21.58 15.80
CA LEU A 118 -6.33 22.46 15.76
C LEU A 118 -7.22 22.30 17.00
N VAL A 119 -7.47 21.07 17.44
CA VAL A 119 -8.24 20.79 18.67
C VAL A 119 -7.53 21.37 19.88
N PHE A 120 -6.22 21.21 19.99
CA PHE A 120 -5.43 21.77 21.09
C PHE A 120 -5.50 23.31 21.12
N LEU A 121 -5.32 23.97 19.97
CA LEU A 121 -5.44 25.43 19.85
C LEU A 121 -6.84 25.92 20.23
N PHE A 122 -7.89 25.18 19.85
CA PHE A 122 -9.26 25.50 20.24
C PHE A 122 -9.43 25.47 21.77
N PHE A 123 -9.00 24.39 22.44
CA PHE A 123 -9.08 24.30 23.91
C PHE A 123 -8.28 25.40 24.62
N LEU A 124 -7.12 25.76 24.07
CA LEU A 124 -6.30 26.84 24.63
C LEU A 124 -7.00 28.19 24.51
N SER A 125 -7.63 28.48 23.38
CA SER A 125 -8.43 29.70 23.17
C SER A 125 -9.62 29.79 24.13
N VAL A 126 -10.35 28.69 24.33
CA VAL A 126 -11.49 28.61 25.26
C VAL A 126 -11.02 28.81 26.71
N SER A 127 -9.89 28.23 27.08
CA SER A 127 -9.32 28.37 28.43
C SER A 127 -8.98 29.82 28.74
N VAL A 128 -8.32 30.53 27.81
CA VAL A 128 -8.01 31.97 27.95
C VAL A 128 -9.28 32.79 28.10
N LEU A 129 -10.32 32.47 27.33
CA LEU A 129 -11.61 33.16 27.41
C LEU A 129 -12.29 32.97 28.78
N ILE A 130 -12.31 31.74 29.30
CA ILE A 130 -12.85 31.43 30.64
C ILE A 130 -12.09 32.19 31.72
N ILE A 131 -10.74 32.17 31.69
CA ILE A 131 -9.90 32.90 32.65
C ILE A 131 -10.21 34.39 32.60
N THR A 132 -10.33 34.97 31.41
CA THR A 132 -10.64 36.39 31.22
C THR A 132 -12.00 36.76 31.81
N LEU A 133 -13.02 35.93 31.57
CA LEU A 133 -14.36 36.15 32.13
C LEU A 133 -14.38 36.00 33.66
N ALA A 134 -13.69 34.99 34.20
CA ALA A 134 -13.55 34.80 35.64
C ALA A 134 -12.84 35.99 36.29
N TYR A 135 -11.74 36.46 35.70
CA TYR A 135 -11.01 37.63 36.18
C TYR A 135 -11.88 38.89 36.17
N ARG A 136 -12.65 39.13 35.09
CA ARG A 136 -13.61 40.25 35.03
C ARG A 136 -14.67 40.17 36.13
N LYS A 137 -15.19 38.97 36.41
CA LYS A 137 -16.18 38.76 37.48
C LYS A 137 -15.59 39.06 38.86
N ILE A 138 -14.40 38.53 39.15
CA ILE A 138 -13.69 38.77 40.41
C ILE A 138 -13.36 40.26 40.57
N ALA A 139 -12.87 40.94 39.53
CA ALA A 139 -12.57 42.36 39.56
C ALA A 139 -13.82 43.21 39.88
N LYS A 140 -14.98 42.85 39.31
CA LYS A 140 -16.26 43.50 39.63
C LYS A 140 -16.65 43.29 41.10
N GLN A 141 -16.59 42.04 41.58
CA GLN A 141 -16.90 41.72 42.98
C GLN A 141 -15.97 42.44 43.97
N ASN A 142 -14.68 42.50 43.68
CA ASN A 142 -13.73 43.24 44.51
C ASN A 142 -14.05 44.73 44.54
N LYS A 143 -14.42 45.33 43.41
CA LYS A 143 -14.83 46.75 43.36
C LYS A 143 -16.05 47.02 44.24
N GLU A 144 -17.07 46.17 44.16
CA GLU A 144 -18.27 46.25 45.02
C GLU A 144 -17.91 46.09 46.50
N LEU A 145 -16.99 45.17 46.82
CA LEU A 145 -16.52 44.94 48.19
C LEU A 145 -15.78 46.18 48.75
N TYR A 146 -14.92 46.81 47.95
CA TYR A 146 -14.24 48.06 48.34
C TYR A 146 -15.23 49.21 48.60
N GLN A 147 -16.26 49.34 47.77
CA GLN A 147 -17.31 50.36 47.97
C GLN A 147 -18.11 50.11 49.26
N ALA A 148 -18.50 48.86 49.53
CA ALA A 148 -19.21 48.49 50.75
C ALA A 148 -18.36 48.71 52.02
N LEU A 149 -17.04 48.50 51.93
CA LEU A 149 -16.10 48.82 53.00
C LEU A 149 -16.02 50.32 53.25
N GLU A 150 -15.91 51.14 52.21
CA GLU A 150 -15.87 52.61 52.32
C GLU A 150 -17.16 53.17 52.96
N GLU A 151 -18.33 52.67 52.55
CA GLU A 151 -19.61 53.03 53.17
C GLU A 151 -19.68 52.65 54.65
N LYS A 152 -19.22 51.45 55.01
CA LYS A 152 -19.15 51.03 56.42
C LYS A 152 -18.22 51.91 57.25
N GLU A 153 -17.07 52.30 56.72
CA GLU A 153 -16.17 53.24 57.40
C GLU A 153 -16.80 54.61 57.60
N ARG A 154 -17.52 55.14 56.60
CA ARG A 154 -18.26 56.41 56.73
C ARG A 154 -19.30 56.35 57.84
N LEU A 155 -20.14 55.31 57.83
CA LEU A 155 -21.17 55.11 58.85
C LEU A 155 -20.57 54.92 60.25
N ALA A 156 -19.42 54.24 60.37
CA ALA A 156 -18.73 54.07 61.64
C ALA A 156 -18.21 55.42 62.18
N LYS A 157 -17.59 56.25 61.33
CA LYS A 157 -17.14 57.60 61.70
C LYS A 157 -18.31 58.49 62.11
N GLU A 158 -19.42 58.44 61.40
CA GLU A 158 -20.62 59.21 61.71
C GLU A 158 -21.22 58.81 63.07
N LYS A 159 -21.38 57.50 63.33
CA LYS A 159 -21.83 57.00 64.64
C LYS A 159 -20.88 57.37 65.77
N GLN A 160 -19.57 57.34 65.53
CA GLN A 160 -18.58 57.74 66.52
C GLN A 160 -18.64 59.26 66.80
N GLY A 161 -18.91 60.06 65.77
CA GLY A 161 -19.24 61.48 65.87
C GLY A 161 -20.45 61.72 66.76
N VAL A 162 -21.60 61.11 66.44
CA VAL A 162 -22.84 61.20 67.22
C VAL A 162 -22.63 60.78 68.68
N LYS A 163 -21.87 59.71 68.92
CA LYS A 163 -21.56 59.25 70.29
C LYS A 163 -20.75 60.30 71.05
N LYS A 164 -19.77 60.96 70.41
CA LYS A 164 -19.04 62.08 71.02
C LYS A 164 -19.96 63.26 71.30
N THR A 165 -20.84 63.63 70.36
CA THR A 165 -21.80 64.74 70.55
C THR A 165 -22.73 64.46 71.72
N ASN A 166 -23.30 63.26 71.79
CA ASN A 166 -24.18 62.84 72.88
C ASN A 166 -23.45 62.82 74.23
N LEU A 167 -22.18 62.40 74.28
CA LEU A 167 -21.35 62.48 75.49
C LEU A 167 -21.09 63.93 75.93
N THR A 168 -20.86 64.85 74.99
CA THR A 168 -20.68 66.28 75.29
C THR A 168 -21.99 66.91 75.77
N VAL A 169 -23.12 66.55 75.18
CA VAL A 169 -24.46 66.99 75.63
C VAL A 169 -24.78 66.44 77.02
N LEU A 170 -24.51 65.15 77.27
CA LEU A 170 -24.73 64.56 78.60
C LEU A 170 -23.84 65.22 79.66
N LYS A 171 -22.57 65.50 79.33
CA LYS A 171 -21.66 66.23 80.21
C LYS A 171 -22.13 67.65 80.50
N SER A 172 -22.76 68.34 79.55
CA SER A 172 -23.31 69.69 79.76
C SER A 172 -24.68 69.71 80.44
N LEU A 173 -25.31 68.54 80.65
CA LEU A 173 -26.54 68.39 81.44
C LEU A 173 -26.29 67.91 82.88
N LEU A 174 -25.13 67.29 83.13
CA LEU A 174 -24.72 66.76 84.44
C LEU A 174 -23.85 67.72 85.27
N PHE A 175 -23.44 68.84 84.68
CA PHE A 175 -22.72 69.96 85.31
C PHE A 175 -23.45 71.26 85.02
#